data_AF-A0A377ANV6-F1
#
_entry.id   AF-A0A377ANV6-F1
#
_cell.length_a   1.000
_cell.length_b   1.000
_cell.length_c   1.000
_cell.angle_alpha   90.00
_cell.angle_beta   90.00
_cell.angle_gamma   90.00
#
_symmetry.space_group_name_H-M   'P 1'
#
loop_
_entity.id
_entity.type
_entity.pdbx_description
1 polymer ?
#
loop_
_entity_poly.entity_id
_entity_poly.type
_entity_poly.pdbx_seq_one_letter_code
_entity_poly.pdbx_strand_id
1 'polypeptide(L)'
;MTSRRDWQLQQLGITQWSLRRPGALQGEIAIAIPAHVRLVMVANDLPALTDPLVSDVLRALTVSPDQVLQLTPRKNRDAAARQSLQQLAVGY
;
A
#
# COMPACT_ATOMS: atom_id res chain seq x y z
N MET A 1 13.41 22.94 -9.72
CA MET A 1 14.64 23.73 -9.90
C MET A 1 15.70 23.11 -9.01
N THR A 2 16.71 22.47 -9.58
CA THR A 2 17.81 21.84 -8.82
C THR A 2 18.65 22.95 -8.19
N SER A 3 18.78 22.97 -6.86
CA SER A 3 19.53 23.99 -6.16
C SER A 3 21.04 23.77 -6.37
N ARG A 4 21.85 24.84 -6.31
CA ARG A 4 23.33 24.74 -6.30
C ARG A 4 23.82 23.75 -5.22
N ARG A 5 23.08 23.66 -4.11
CA ARG A 5 23.33 22.70 -3.03
C ARG A 5 23.14 21.25 -3.48
N ASP A 6 22.13 20.94 -4.27
CA ASP A 6 21.85 19.57 -4.72
C ASP A 6 22.95 19.08 -5.67
N TRP A 7 23.47 19.98 -6.51
CA TRP A 7 24.61 19.70 -7.39
C TRP A 7 25.90 19.44 -6.59
N GLN A 8 26.19 20.26 -5.57
CA GLN A 8 27.36 20.05 -4.71
C GLN A 8 27.30 18.72 -3.95
N LEU A 9 26.12 18.33 -3.48
CA LEU A 9 25.93 17.05 -2.79
C LEU A 9 26.16 15.87 -3.74
N GLN A 10 25.69 15.94 -4.99
CA GLN A 10 25.97 14.92 -5.99
C GLN A 10 27.47 14.78 -6.30
N GLN A 11 28.23 15.88 -6.38
CA GLN A 11 29.68 15.84 -6.62
C GLN A 11 30.46 15.20 -5.46
N LEU A 12 29.91 15.21 -4.24
CA LEU A 12 30.46 14.53 -3.06
C LEU A 12 30.05 13.05 -2.97
N GLY A 13 29.31 12.53 -3.97
CA GLY A 13 28.75 11.18 -3.95
C GLY A 13 27.54 11.03 -3.02
N ILE A 14 26.98 12.13 -2.51
CA ILE A 14 25.84 12.13 -1.59
C ILE A 14 24.55 12.11 -2.40
N THR A 15 23.90 10.95 -2.41
CA THR A 15 22.57 10.80 -3.02
C THR A 15 21.50 11.28 -2.04
N GLN A 16 20.74 12.30 -2.43
CA GLN A 16 19.58 12.73 -1.67
C GLN A 16 18.40 11.79 -1.92
N TRP A 17 18.08 10.97 -0.92
CA TRP A 17 16.88 10.14 -0.93
C TRP A 17 15.69 10.95 -0.43
N SER A 18 14.69 11.16 -1.29
CA SER A 18 13.41 11.71 -0.85
C SER A 18 12.51 10.58 -0.35
N LEU A 19 12.00 10.76 0.86
CA LEU A 19 11.06 9.82 1.44
C LEU A 19 9.74 9.92 0.67
N ARG A 20 9.37 8.86 -0.07
CA ARG A 20 8.15 8.88 -0.91
C ARG A 20 6.84 8.97 -0.11
N ARG A 21 6.84 8.58 1.17
CA ARG A 21 5.69 8.69 2.07
C ARG A 21 6.15 9.07 3.48
N PRO A 22 6.38 10.37 3.75
CA PRO A 22 6.79 10.83 5.08
C PRO A 22 5.80 10.49 6.19
N GLY A 23 4.49 10.54 5.90
CA GLY A 23 3.44 10.16 6.86
C GLY A 23 3.44 8.69 7.31
N ALA A 24 4.12 7.79 6.58
CA ALA A 24 4.29 6.39 7.03
C ALA A 24 5.18 6.29 8.27
N LEU A 25 6.13 7.21 8.43
CA LEU A 25 7.01 7.28 9.61
C LEU A 25 6.33 7.96 10.80
N GLN A 26 5.22 8.66 10.58
CA GLN A 26 4.43 9.33 11.62
C GLN A 26 3.29 8.46 12.17
N GLY A 27 3.15 7.21 11.70
CA GLY A 27 2.06 6.32 12.09
C GLY A 27 0.71 6.63 11.44
N GLU A 28 0.64 7.60 10.53
CA GLU A 28 -0.60 8.16 9.95
C GLU A 28 -1.26 7.31 8.86
N ILE A 29 -0.82 6.06 8.64
CA ILE A 29 -1.52 5.14 7.73
C ILE A 29 -2.29 4.11 8.55
N ALA A 30 -3.09 4.59 9.50
CA ALA A 30 -4.04 3.78 10.23
C ALA A 30 -5.39 3.87 9.51
N ILE A 31 -5.84 2.76 8.91
CA ILE A 31 -7.25 2.61 8.56
C ILE A 31 -7.97 2.40 9.88
N ALA A 32 -8.70 3.41 10.35
CA ALA A 32 -9.51 3.30 11.55
C ALA A 32 -10.63 2.29 11.29
N ILE A 33 -10.70 1.23 12.10
CA ILE A 33 -11.75 0.22 12.01
C ILE A 33 -12.99 0.79 12.73
N PRO A 34 -14.14 0.95 12.05
CA PRO A 34 -15.36 1.41 12.70
C PRO A 34 -15.79 0.47 13.83
N ALA A 35 -16.34 1.03 14.91
CA ALA A 35 -16.66 0.27 16.13
C ALA A 35 -17.70 -0.85 15.95
N HIS A 36 -18.49 -0.83 14.87
CA HIS A 36 -19.47 -1.87 14.54
C HIS A 36 -18.88 -3.05 13.75
N VAL A 37 -17.68 -2.90 13.19
CA VAL A 37 -17.03 -3.94 12.40
C VAL A 37 -16.62 -5.10 13.32
N ARG A 38 -16.88 -6.33 12.87
CA ARG A 38 -16.54 -7.58 13.56
C ARG A 38 -15.66 -8.49 12.73
N LEU A 39 -15.58 -8.25 11.41
CA LEU A 39 -14.75 -9.03 10.50
C LEU A 39 -14.04 -8.10 9.51
N VAL A 40 -12.75 -8.34 9.27
CA VAL A 40 -11.99 -7.70 8.20
C VAL A 40 -11.70 -8.74 7.13
N MET A 41 -12.13 -8.48 5.91
CA MET A 41 -11.92 -9.35 4.75
C MET A 41 -10.86 -8.74 3.84
N VAL A 42 -9.80 -9.48 3.56
CA VAL A 42 -8.67 -9.00 2.76
C VAL A 42 -8.50 -9.84 1.50
N ALA A 43 -8.61 -9.21 0.32
CA ALA A 43 -8.37 -9.87 -0.95
C ALA A 43 -7.89 -8.88 -2.02
N ASN A 44 -7.09 -9.35 -2.99
CA ASN A 44 -6.67 -8.51 -4.13
C ASN A 44 -7.87 -8.06 -4.97
N ASP A 45 -8.79 -9.00 -5.22
CA ASP A 45 -10.09 -8.78 -5.83
C ASP A 45 -11.15 -9.10 -4.78
N LEU A 46 -11.87 -8.06 -4.34
CA LEU A 46 -12.86 -8.19 -3.27
C LEU A 46 -14.14 -8.85 -3.81
N PRO A 47 -14.57 -9.99 -3.26
CA PRO A 47 -15.82 -10.62 -3.68
C PRO A 47 -17.03 -9.83 -3.17
N ALA A 48 -18.17 -9.96 -3.84
CA ALA A 48 -19.42 -9.40 -3.34
C ALA A 48 -19.83 -10.10 -2.04
N LEU A 49 -20.28 -9.35 -1.02
CA LEU A 49 -20.80 -9.94 0.22
C LEU A 49 -22.10 -10.74 0.00
N THR A 50 -22.76 -10.52 -1.13
CA THR A 50 -23.95 -11.27 -1.58
C THR A 50 -23.61 -12.52 -2.38
N ASP A 51 -22.33 -12.81 -2.63
CA ASP A 51 -21.92 -14.07 -3.26
C ASP A 51 -22.37 -15.25 -2.37
N PRO A 52 -22.95 -16.33 -2.93
CA PRO A 52 -23.50 -17.42 -2.13
C PRO A 52 -22.48 -18.04 -1.17
N LEU A 53 -21.24 -18.25 -1.62
CA LEU A 53 -20.19 -18.82 -0.78
C LEU A 53 -19.81 -17.86 0.34
N VAL A 54 -19.66 -16.58 0.01
CA VAL A 54 -19.34 -15.55 1.02
C VAL A 54 -20.46 -15.43 2.04
N SER A 55 -21.72 -15.41 1.60
CA SER A 55 -22.88 -15.36 2.48
C SER A 55 -22.94 -16.55 3.45
N ASP A 56 -22.63 -17.76 2.97
CA ASP A 56 -22.62 -18.95 3.82
C ASP A 56 -21.47 -18.91 4.83
N VAL A 57 -20.29 -18.41 4.43
CA VAL A 57 -19.16 -18.20 5.35
C VAL A 57 -19.51 -17.17 6.43
N LEU A 58 -20.12 -16.04 6.06
CA LEU A 58 -20.54 -15.02 7.02
C LEU A 58 -21.58 -15.57 8.01
N ARG A 59 -22.53 -16.36 7.51
CA ARG A 59 -23.53 -17.04 8.34
C ARG A 59 -22.88 -18.04 9.31
N ALA A 60 -21.92 -18.83 8.84
CA ALA A 60 -21.19 -19.78 9.67
C ALA A 60 -20.39 -19.09 10.78
N LEU A 61 -19.90 -17.88 10.52
CA LEU A 61 -19.20 -17.03 11.48
C LEU A 61 -20.12 -16.17 12.35
N THR A 62 -21.44 -16.26 12.16
CA THR A 62 -22.46 -15.41 12.81
C THR A 62 -22.20 -13.91 12.68
N VAL A 63 -21.59 -13.50 11.57
CA VAL A 63 -21.29 -12.10 11.24
C VAL A 63 -22.28 -11.59 10.21
N SER A 64 -22.87 -10.42 10.48
CA SER A 64 -23.74 -9.77 9.50
C SER A 64 -22.91 -9.02 8.44
N PRO A 65 -23.34 -8.93 7.17
CA PRO A 65 -22.59 -8.24 6.12
C PRO A 65 -22.23 -6.78 6.43
N ASP A 66 -23.07 -6.05 7.18
CA ASP A 66 -22.80 -4.67 7.64
C ASP A 66 -21.65 -4.57 8.66
N GLN A 67 -21.26 -5.69 9.27
CA GLN A 67 -20.14 -5.78 10.20
C GLN A 67 -18.83 -6.16 9.53
N VAL A 68 -18.80 -6.24 8.19
CA VAL A 68 -17.63 -6.65 7.41
C VAL A 68 -16.96 -5.42 6.79
N LEU A 69 -15.67 -5.23 7.08
CA LEU A 69 -14.82 -4.27 6.38
C LEU A 69 -13.97 -4.99 5.34
N GLN A 70 -14.19 -4.69 4.06
CA GLN A 70 -13.39 -5.24 2.97
C GLN A 70 -12.21 -4.32 2.65
N LEU A 71 -11.00 -4.87 2.59
CA LEU A 71 -9.77 -4.14 2.30
C LEU A 71 -8.94 -4.84 1.22
N THR A 72 -8.42 -4.09 0.27
CA THR A 72 -7.44 -4.61 -0.68
C THR A 72 -6.03 -4.54 -0.07
N PRO A 73 -5.20 -5.61 -0.17
CA PRO A 73 -3.78 -5.50 0.14
C PRO A 73 -3.18 -4.34 -0.64
N ARG A 74 -2.56 -3.39 0.07
CA ARG A 74 -1.85 -2.31 -0.60
C ARG A 74 -0.74 -2.93 -1.45
N LYS A 75 -0.83 -2.82 -2.79
CA LYS A 75 0.25 -3.20 -3.70
C LYS A 75 1.50 -2.39 -3.33
N ASN A 76 2.50 -3.05 -2.75
CA ASN A 76 3.85 -2.51 -2.72
C ASN A 76 4.32 -2.38 -4.16
N ARG A 77 4.28 -1.16 -4.70
CA ARG A 77 4.81 -0.81 -6.03
C ARG A 77 6.35 -0.76 -5.98
N ASP A 78 6.98 -1.76 -5.37
CA ASP A 78 8.43 -1.89 -5.29
C ASP A 78 8.98 -2.64 -6.52
N ALA A 79 8.12 -3.29 -7.30
CA ALA A 79 8.48 -3.88 -8.59
C ALA A 79 8.78 -2.82 -9.68
N ALA A 80 8.13 -1.65 -9.64
CA ALA A 80 8.34 -0.62 -10.66
C ALA A 80 9.67 0.15 -10.48
N ALA A 81 10.20 0.24 -9.26
CA ALA A 81 11.44 0.97 -8.99
C ALA A 81 12.70 0.18 -9.37
N ARG A 82 12.63 -1.16 -9.44
CA ARG A 82 13.76 -1.99 -9.90
C ARG A 82 13.95 -1.94 -11.42
N GLN A 83 12.88 -1.75 -12.20
CA GLN A 83 12.96 -1.68 -13.66
C GLN A 83 13.73 -0.45 -14.17
N SER A 84 13.62 0.69 -13.49
CA SER A 84 14.36 1.91 -13.86
C SER A 84 15.87 1.82 -13.60
N LEU A 85 16.30 1.04 -12.60
CA LEU A 85 17.72 0.79 -12.33
C LEU A 85 18.35 -0.22 -13.31
N GLN A 86 17.55 -1.13 -13.89
CA GLN A 86 18.05 -2.04 -14.93
C GLN A 86 18.18 -1.36 -16.30
N GLN A 87 17.34 -0.36 -16.60
CA GLN A 87 17.44 0.38 -17.86
C GLN A 87 18.63 1.35 -17.91
N LEU A 88 19.13 1.83 -16.78
CA LEU A 88 20.32 2.69 -16.71
C LEU A 88 21.65 1.92 -16.68
N ALA A 89 21.63 0.61 -16.43
CA ALA A 89 22.84 -0.22 -16.35
C ALA A 89 23.22 -0.91 -17.68
N VAL A 90 22.40 -0.77 -18.73
CA VAL A 90 22.65 -1.37 -20.07
C VAL A 90 23.00 -0.31 -21.13
N GLY A 91 23.06 0.96 -20.73
CA GLY A 91 23.41 2.07 -21.61
C GLY A 91 24.74 2.71 -21.24
N TYR A 92 25.84 1.96 -21.32
CA TYR A 92 27.21 2.45 -21.58
C TYR A 92 28.06 1.29 -22.10
#